data_AF-A0A7U4E3V6-F1
#
_entry.id   AF-A0A7U4E3V6-F1
#
_cell.length_a   1.000
_cell.length_b   1.000
_cell.length_c   1.000
_cell.angle_alpha   90.00
_cell.angle_beta   90.00
_cell.angle_gamma   90.00
#
_symmetry.space_group_name_H-M   'P 1'
#
loop_
_entity.id
_entity.type
_entity.pdbx_description
1 polymer ?
#
loop_
_entity_poly.entity_id
_entity_poly.type
_entity_poly.pdbx_seq_one_letter_code
_entity_poly.pdbx_strand_id
1 'polypeptide(L)' 'MKYITNVGETIEGASTKQVVEALRDGSRFSSDETVDNFMRGFAYRHKTWSGIDVRWDTVENFMEDLTASGWWLRVE' A
#
# COMPACT_ATOMS: atom_id res chain seq x y z
N MET A 1 -7.27 -11.57 3.01
CA MET A 1 -5.89 -11.18 3.35
C MET A 1 -5.95 -10.00 4.27
N LYS A 2 -5.15 -10.03 5.33
CA LYS A 2 -5.14 -9.02 6.38
C LYS A 2 -3.73 -8.51 6.64
N TYR A 3 -3.60 -7.19 6.71
CA TYR A 3 -2.34 -6.49 6.98
C TYR A 3 -2.52 -5.51 8.13
N ILE A 4 -1.48 -5.35 8.94
CA ILE A 4 -1.40 -4.34 10.00
C ILE A 4 -0.28 -3.35 9.63
N THR A 5 -0.61 -2.07 9.47
CA THR A 5 0.36 -1.03 9.17
C THR A 5 1.31 -0.80 10.34
N ASN A 6 2.44 -0.14 10.10
CA ASN A 6 3.41 0.23 11.13
C ASN A 6 2.84 1.19 12.21
N VAL A 7 1.65 1.76 11.99
CA VAL A 7 0.90 2.57 12.96
C VAL A 7 -0.28 1.82 13.59
N GLY A 8 -0.47 0.52 13.27
CA GLY A 8 -1.48 -0.34 13.88
C GLY A 8 -2.84 -0.37 13.17
N GLU A 9 -2.97 0.26 11.99
CA GLU A 9 -4.21 0.23 11.22
C GLU A 9 -4.37 -1.12 10.50
N THR A 10 -5.60 -1.62 10.44
CA THR A 10 -5.91 -2.88 9.76
C THR A 10 -6.42 -2.61 8.34
N ILE A 11 -5.79 -3.25 7.35
CA ILE A 11 -6.21 -3.24 5.95
C ILE A 11 -6.55 -4.67 5.53
N GLU A 12 -7.75 -4.84 4.96
CA GLU A 12 -8.29 -6.15 4.60
C GLU A 12 -8.90 -6.15 3.19
N GLY A 13 -8.77 -7.29 2.51
CA GLY A 13 -9.37 -7.52 1.19
C GLY A 13 -9.32 -8.99 0.79
N ALA A 14 -10.19 -9.42 -0.13
CA ALA A 14 -10.20 -10.80 -0.63
C ALA A 14 -9.19 -11.04 -1.77
N SER A 15 -8.66 -9.99 -2.40
CA SER A 15 -7.58 -10.05 -3.41
C SER A 15 -6.53 -8.97 -3.15
N THR A 16 -5.35 -9.11 -3.77
CA THR A 16 -4.24 -8.14 -3.65
C THR A 16 -4.72 -6.76 -4.08
N LYS A 17 -5.48 -6.72 -5.17
CA LYS A 17 -6.14 -5.50 -5.68
C LYS A 17 -7.07 -4.89 -4.63
N GLN A 18 -7.94 -5.68 -4.01
CA GLN A 18 -8.87 -5.17 -3.00
C GLN A 18 -8.17 -4.65 -1.74
N VAL A 19 -7.03 -5.22 -1.37
CA VAL A 19 -6.23 -4.69 -0.25
C VAL A 19 -5.68 -3.32 -0.59
N VAL A 20 -5.15 -3.11 -1.80
CA VAL A 20 -4.66 -1.79 -2.24
C VAL A 20 -5.81 -0.81 -2.43
N GLU A 21 -6.97 -1.24 -2.93
CA GLU A 21 -8.19 -0.42 -2.97
C GLU A 21 -8.61 0.02 -1.57
N ALA A 22 -8.65 -0.89 -0.59
CA ALA A 22 -8.97 -0.54 0.80
C ALA A 22 -7.95 0.46 1.40
N LEU A 23 -6.66 0.27 1.12
CA LEU A 23 -5.62 1.20 1.53
C LEU A 23 -5.81 2.58 0.89
N ARG A 24 -6.14 2.64 -0.40
CA ARG A 24 -6.45 3.88 -1.10
C ARG A 24 -7.70 4.54 -0.51
N ASP A 25 -8.77 3.80 -0.31
CA ASP A 25 -10.06 4.32 0.15
C ASP A 25 -9.96 4.92 1.57
N GLY A 26 -9.06 4.37 2.40
CA GLY A 26 -8.70 4.94 3.71
C GLY A 26 -7.79 6.16 3.63
N SER A 27 -7.21 6.48 2.47
CA SER A 27 -6.33 7.65 2.30
C SER A 27 -7.12 8.95 2.41
N ARG A 28 -6.64 9.85 3.28
CA ARG A 28 -7.21 11.19 3.44
C ARG A 28 -7.12 12.06 2.18
N PHE A 29 -6.15 11.80 1.30
CA PHE A 29 -5.79 12.71 0.20
C PHE A 29 -5.86 12.09 -1.20
N SER A 30 -6.08 10.78 -1.30
CA SER A 30 -5.99 10.05 -2.57
C SER A 30 -7.09 9.00 -2.76
N SER A 31 -8.19 9.10 -1.99
CA SER A 31 -9.27 8.10 -2.04
C SER A 31 -10.07 8.13 -3.34
N ASP A 32 -10.05 9.24 -4.08
CA ASP A 32 -10.69 9.43 -5.38
C ASP A 32 -9.80 9.06 -6.57
N GLU A 33 -8.54 8.68 -6.32
CA GLU A 33 -7.60 8.30 -7.36
C GLU A 33 -7.88 6.90 -7.94
N THR A 34 -7.39 6.64 -9.15
CA THR A 34 -7.27 5.27 -9.64
C THR A 34 -6.23 4.53 -8.80
N VAL A 35 -6.33 3.20 -8.72
CA VAL A 35 -5.34 2.37 -8.00
C VAL A 35 -3.92 2.63 -8.52
N ASP A 36 -3.75 2.76 -9.83
CA ASP A 36 -2.43 3.03 -10.44
C ASP A 36 -1.85 4.39 -10.02
N ASN A 37 -2.67 5.45 -10.05
CA ASN A 37 -2.23 6.78 -9.61
C ASN A 37 -1.91 6.79 -8.11
N PHE A 38 -2.74 6.12 -7.33
CA PHE A 38 -2.53 5.96 -5.89
C PHE A 38 -1.19 5.27 -5.62
N MET A 39 -0.91 4.11 -6.24
CA MET A 39 0.33 3.37 -6.03
C MET A 39 1.56 4.20 -6.44
N ARG A 40 1.49 4.89 -7.58
CA ARG A 40 2.58 5.75 -8.05
C ARG A 40 2.84 6.91 -7.08
N GLY A 41 1.78 7.58 -6.63
CA GLY A 41 1.86 8.68 -5.67
C GLY A 41 2.36 8.20 -4.30
N PHE A 42 1.90 7.04 -3.85
CA PHE A 42 2.37 6.40 -2.63
C PHE A 42 3.86 6.09 -2.72
N ALA A 43 4.32 5.41 -3.78
CA ALA A 43 5.71 5.05 -3.97
C ALA A 43 6.63 6.28 -3.96
N TYR A 44 6.22 7.35 -4.65
CA TYR A 44 6.93 8.63 -4.64
C TYR A 44 7.05 9.21 -3.22
N ARG A 45 5.94 9.28 -2.46
CA ARG A 45 5.94 9.80 -1.09
C ARG A 45 6.74 8.92 -0.13
N HIS A 46 6.58 7.61 -0.24
CA HIS A 46 7.31 6.64 0.57
C HIS A 46 8.81 6.79 0.37
N LYS A 47 9.29 6.79 -0.88
CA LYS A 47 10.70 7.07 -1.20
C LYS A 47 11.17 8.42 -0.67
N THR A 48 10.34 9.45 -0.78
CA THR A 48 10.69 10.80 -0.31
C THR A 48 10.88 10.87 1.20
N TRP A 49 10.08 10.13 1.97
CA TRP A 49 10.10 10.21 3.44
C TRP A 49 10.89 9.10 4.14
N SER A 50 10.93 7.88 3.59
CA SER A 50 11.65 6.74 4.16
C SER A 50 12.96 6.42 3.44
N GLY A 51 13.15 6.92 2.21
CA GLY A 51 14.27 6.54 1.34
C GLY A 51 14.10 5.18 0.66
N ILE A 52 13.01 4.46 0.94
CA ILE A 52 12.77 3.11 0.41
C ILE A 52 12.01 3.22 -0.92
N ASP A 53 12.54 2.57 -1.95
CA ASP A 53 11.88 2.46 -3.25
C ASP A 53 10.88 1.30 -3.23
N VAL A 54 9.69 1.52 -3.77
CA VAL A 54 8.58 0.56 -3.83
C VAL A 54 8.09 0.52 -5.27
N ARG A 55 8.12 -0.66 -5.87
CA ARG A 55 7.61 -0.87 -7.23
C ARG A 55 6.10 -0.62 -7.27
N TRP A 56 5.62 -0.04 -8.37
CA TRP A 56 4.22 0.31 -8.57
C TRP A 56 3.69 -0.14 -9.95
N ASP A 57 4.45 -0.99 -10.64
CA ASP A 57 4.12 -1.53 -11.96
C ASP A 57 3.01 -2.59 -11.91
N THR A 58 2.95 -3.36 -10.82
CA THR A 58 1.85 -4.28 -10.50
C THR A 58 1.45 -4.15 -9.05
N VAL A 59 0.21 -4.53 -8.75
CA VAL A 59 -0.30 -4.58 -7.38
C VAL A 59 0.51 -5.57 -6.54
N GLU A 60 0.88 -6.72 -7.11
CA GLU A 60 1.64 -7.75 -6.42
C GLU A 60 3.03 -7.26 -6.01
N ASN A 61 3.76 -6.61 -6.93
CA ASN A 61 5.08 -6.04 -6.64
C ASN A 61 5.00 -4.96 -5.55
N PHE A 62 3.99 -4.10 -5.62
CA PHE A 62 3.75 -3.06 -4.63
C PHE A 62 3.51 -3.64 -3.23
N MET A 63 2.66 -4.67 -3.13
CA MET A 63 2.37 -5.36 -1.88
C MET A 63 3.59 -6.06 -1.27
N GLU A 64 4.39 -6.74 -2.10
CA GLU A 64 5.63 -7.40 -1.69
C GLU A 64 6.62 -6.38 -1.12
N ASP A 65 6.83 -5.27 -1.82
CA ASP A 65 7.78 -4.23 -1.42
C ASP A 65 7.32 -3.50 -0.14
N LEU A 66 6.02 -3.27 0.04
CA LEU A 66 5.48 -2.73 1.31
C LEU A 66 5.69 -3.68 2.50
N THR A 67 5.64 -4.99 2.24
CA THR A 67 5.91 -6.00 3.26
C THR A 67 7.41 -6.05 3.58
N ALA A 68 8.26 -6.02 2.55
CA ALA A 68 9.71 -6.03 2.69
C ALA A 68 10.26 -4.75 3.34
N SER A 69 9.62 -3.60 3.12
CA SER A 69 10.00 -2.33 3.74
C SER A 69 9.59 -2.23 5.21
N GLY A 70 8.78 -3.16 5.72
CA GLY A 70 8.21 -3.11 7.06
C GLY A 70 7.14 -2.05 7.23
N TRP A 71 6.57 -1.53 6.13
CA TRP A 71 5.47 -0.56 6.20
C TRP A 71 4.20 -1.18 6.80
N TRP A 72 3.99 -2.48 6.55
CA TRP A 72 2.98 -3.29 7.21
C TRP A 72 3.47 -4.73 7.41
N LEU A 73 2.70 -5.51 8.15
CA LEU A 73 2.91 -6.94 8.32
C LEU A 73 1.65 -7.69 7.91
N ARG A 74 1.82 -8.76 7.13
CA ARG A 74 0.74 -9.70 6.86
C ARG A 74 0.49 -10.53 8.12
N VAL A 75 -0.78 -10.63 8.53
CA VAL A 75 -1.15 -11.38 9.73
C VAL A 75 -1.97 -12.64 9.44
N GLU A 76 -2.75 -12.67 8.35
CA GLU A 76 -3.52 -13.84 7.86
C GLU A 76 -3.67 -13.81 6.32
#